data_AF-A0A1D2R5W6-F1
#
_entry.id   AF-A0A1D2R5W6-F1
#
_cell.length_a   1.000
_cell.length_b   1.000
_cell.length_c   1.000
_cell.angle_alpha   90.00
_cell.angle_beta   90.00
_cell.angle_gamma   90.00
#
_symmetry.space_group_name_H-M   'P 1'
#
loop_
_entity.id
_entity.type
_entity.pdbx_description
1 polymer ?
#
loop_
_entity_poly.entity_id
_entity_poly.type
_entity_poly.pdbx_seq_one_letter_code
_entity_poly.pdbx_strand_id
1 'polypeptide(L)'
;MADVKHYTLRQDNVDTDHTFAGRTPRQAALKAATRGFKDIRIREHGKKKDGMWRVHVFEGSVEKVPKPKNAPNWIPNMVKKPNVKKIRVDKLKEV
;
A
#
# COMPACT_ATOMS: atom_id res chain seq x y z
N MET A 1 4.75 -1.78 21.50
CA MET A 1 4.03 -2.04 20.23
C MET A 1 4.29 -0.87 19.30
N ALA A 2 4.66 -1.07 18.02
CA ALA A 2 4.79 0.07 17.11
C ALA A 2 3.41 0.48 16.61
N ASP A 3 3.16 1.78 16.63
CA ASP A 3 1.88 2.38 16.29
C ASP A 3 1.43 2.04 14.87
N VAL A 4 0.15 1.71 14.71
CA VAL A 4 -0.45 1.41 13.41
C VAL A 4 -0.88 2.71 12.77
N LYS A 5 -0.38 2.96 11.56
CA LYS A 5 -0.70 4.16 10.80
C LYS A 5 -1.74 3.87 9.75
N HIS A 6 -2.51 4.90 9.41
CA HIS A 6 -3.54 4.84 8.39
C HIS A 6 -3.08 5.59 7.14
N TYR A 7 -3.35 5.00 5.99
CA TYR A 7 -2.96 5.54 4.69
C TYR A 7 -4.16 5.53 3.75
N THR A 8 -4.55 6.69 3.21
CA THR A 8 -5.64 6.79 2.24
C THR A 8 -5.09 6.73 0.82
N LEU A 9 -5.68 5.90 -0.03
CA LEU A 9 -5.36 5.86 -1.45
C LEU A 9 -5.87 7.13 -2.14
N ARG A 10 -5.05 7.73 -2.99
CA ARG A 10 -5.40 8.85 -3.86
C ARG A 10 -5.44 8.38 -5.30
N GLN A 11 -6.50 8.75 -6.01
CA GLN A 11 -6.63 8.61 -7.46
C GLN A 11 -6.96 9.98 -8.03
N ASP A 12 -6.32 10.36 -9.13
CA ASP A 12 -6.56 11.64 -9.81
C ASP A 12 -6.46 12.88 -8.90
N ASN A 13 -5.51 12.85 -7.97
CA ASN A 13 -5.30 13.87 -6.94
C ASN A 13 -6.47 14.06 -5.95
N VAL A 14 -7.43 13.13 -5.88
CA VAL A 14 -8.50 13.12 -4.87
C VAL A 14 -8.31 11.91 -3.94
N ASP A 15 -8.62 12.10 -2.66
CA ASP A 15 -8.66 11.01 -1.69
C ASP A 15 -9.83 10.08 -1.99
N THR A 16 -9.58 8.77 -1.99
CA THR A 16 -10.62 7.74 -2.21
C THR A 16 -11.10 7.17 -0.87
N ASP A 17 -12.18 6.38 -0.91
CA ASP A 17 -12.71 5.69 0.28
C ASP A 17 -11.80 4.56 0.79
N HIS A 18 -10.75 4.20 0.03
CA HIS A 18 -9.85 3.12 0.39
C HIS A 18 -8.78 3.59 1.39
N THR A 19 -8.97 3.18 2.65
CA THR A 19 -7.97 3.38 3.72
C THR A 19 -7.29 2.07 4.09
N PHE A 20 -5.96 2.07 4.12
CA PHE A 20 -5.11 0.92 4.44
C PHE A 20 -4.32 1.17 5.71
N ALA A 21 -4.48 0.29 6.70
CA ALA A 21 -3.67 0.30 7.91
C ALA A 21 -2.31 -0.39 7.69
N GLY A 22 -1.23 0.13 8.27
CA GLY A 22 0.09 -0.49 8.22
C GLY A 22 1.10 0.20 9.12
N ARG A 23 2.17 -0.50 9.49
CA ARG A 23 3.28 0.08 10.27
C ARG A 23 4.19 0.94 9.38
N THR A 24 4.25 0.61 8.09
CA THR A 24 5.03 1.32 7.08
C THR A 24 4.17 1.60 5.84
N PRO A 25 4.49 2.64 5.05
CA PRO A 25 3.76 2.92 3.81
C PRO A 25 3.89 1.76 2.81
N ARG A 26 5.02 1.04 2.80
CA ARG A 26 5.19 -0.15 1.95
C ARG A 26 4.18 -1.24 2.29
N GLN A 27 3.89 -1.46 3.58
CA GLN A 27 2.92 -2.46 4.00
C GLN A 27 1.49 -2.09 3.55
N ALA A 28 1.13 -0.82 3.66
CA ALA A 28 -0.14 -0.33 3.13
C ALA A 28 -0.21 -0.47 1.60
N ALA A 29 0.88 -0.16 0.89
CA ALA A 29 0.97 -0.34 -0.56
C ALA A 29 0.84 -1.81 -0.98
N LEU A 30 1.44 -2.77 -0.26
CA LEU A 30 1.28 -4.20 -0.54
C LEU A 30 -0.19 -4.65 -0.43
N LYS A 31 -0.92 -4.12 0.56
CA LYS A 31 -2.37 -4.36 0.71
C LYS A 31 -3.15 -3.79 -0.47
N ALA A 32 -2.83 -2.57 -0.90
CA ALA A 32 -3.43 -1.96 -2.10
C ALA A 32 -3.13 -2.79 -3.36
N ALA A 33 -1.89 -3.23 -3.57
CA ALA A 33 -1.51 -4.09 -4.69
C ALA A 33 -2.29 -5.41 -4.69
N THR A 34 -2.49 -6.01 -3.50
CA THR A 34 -3.28 -7.26 -3.37
C THR A 34 -4.74 -7.07 -3.80
N ARG A 35 -5.30 -5.87 -3.58
CA ARG A 35 -6.64 -5.49 -4.04
C ARG A 35 -6.73 -5.26 -5.56
N GLY A 36 -5.60 -5.15 -6.24
CA GLY A 36 -5.51 -5.00 -7.70
C GLY A 36 -5.05 -3.61 -8.18
N PHE A 37 -4.72 -2.69 -7.27
CA PHE A 37 -4.20 -1.37 -7.64
C PHE A 37 -2.76 -1.48 -8.17
N LYS A 38 -2.49 -0.86 -9.32
CA LYS A 38 -1.15 -0.83 -9.95
C LYS A 38 -0.43 0.49 -9.71
N ASP A 39 -1.08 1.63 -10.00
CA ASP A 39 -0.58 2.94 -9.58
C ASP A 39 -1.11 3.26 -8.19
N ILE A 40 -0.24 3.15 -7.18
CA ILE A 40 -0.62 3.25 -5.77
C ILE A 40 -0.03 4.54 -5.21
N ARG A 41 -0.89 5.54 -5.04
CA ARG A 41 -0.54 6.80 -4.37
C ARG A 41 -1.22 6.80 -3.01
N ILE A 42 -0.47 6.66 -1.94
CA ILE A 42 -1.04 6.57 -0.59
C ILE A 42 -0.59 7.74 0.29
N ARG A 43 -1.55 8.47 0.84
CA ARG A 43 -1.34 9.59 1.75
C ARG A 43 -1.27 9.09 3.19
N GLU A 44 -0.22 9.44 3.93
CA GLU A 44 -0.15 9.19 5.38
C GLU A 44 -1.12 10.10 6.13
N HIS A 45 -1.87 9.54 7.08
CA HIS A 45 -2.68 10.32 8.02
C HIS A 45 -1.79 11.04 9.04
N GLY A 46 -2.13 12.29 9.34
CA GLY A 46 -1.35 13.18 10.20
C GLY A 46 -0.30 14.00 9.43
N LYS A 47 -0.29 15.31 9.67
CA LYS A 47 0.77 16.21 9.20
C LYS A 47 2.08 15.87 9.91
N LYS A 48 3.19 15.97 9.18
CA LYS A 48 4.52 15.82 9.79
C LYS A 48 4.90 17.08 10.56
N LYS A 49 6.04 17.03 11.27
CA LYS A 49 6.61 18.19 11.98
C LYS A 49 6.73 19.43 11.08
N ASP A 50 6.94 19.21 9.78
CA ASP A 50 7.05 20.26 8.76
C ASP A 50 5.69 20.81 8.28
N GLY A 51 4.56 20.38 8.87
CA GLY A 51 3.20 20.79 8.49
C GLY A 51 2.67 20.21 7.16
N MET A 52 3.50 19.49 6.42
CA MET A 52 3.15 18.91 5.11
C MET A 52 2.62 17.47 5.22
N TRP A 53 1.74 17.12 4.30
CA TRP A 53 1.26 15.77 4.06
C TRP A 53 2.25 15.01 3.16
N ARG A 54 2.41 13.72 3.40
CA ARG A 54 3.25 12.85 2.58
C ARG A 54 2.38 11.90 1.77
N VAL A 55 2.56 11.93 0.45
CA VAL A 55 1.98 10.95 -0.47
C VAL A 55 3.09 10.07 -0.98
N HIS A 56 3.02 8.79 -0.68
CA HIS A 56 3.98 7.81 -1.15
C HIS A 56 3.45 7.18 -2.44
N VAL A 57 4.25 7.26 -3.51
CA VAL A 57 3.90 6.71 -4.81
C VAL A 57 4.64 5.39 -5.00
N PHE A 58 3.88 4.34 -5.25
CA PHE A 58 4.34 2.99 -5.50
C PHE A 58 3.75 2.45 -6.79
N GLU A 59 4.53 1.60 -7.44
CA GLU A 59 4.06 0.74 -8.51
C GLU A 59 3.80 -0.65 -7.91
N GLY A 60 2.57 -1.12 -8.00
CA GLY A 60 2.12 -2.42 -7.55
C GLY A 60 2.07 -3.44 -8.67
N SER A 61 2.57 -4.63 -8.40
CA SER A 61 2.41 -5.80 -9.27
C SER A 61 1.94 -7.00 -8.45
N VAL A 62 1.25 -7.94 -9.09
CA VAL A 62 0.79 -9.18 -8.46
C VAL A 62 1.19 -10.34 -9.34
N GLU A 63 1.99 -11.24 -8.79
CA GLU A 63 2.39 -12.47 -9.44
C GLU A 63 1.63 -13.65 -8.83
N LYS A 64 1.34 -14.69 -9.62
CA LYS A 64 0.79 -15.94 -9.11
C LYS A 64 1.94 -16.93 -8.94
N VAL A 65 2.21 -17.32 -7.70
CA VAL A 65 3.26 -18.30 -7.38
C VAL A 65 2.63 -19.61 -6.92
N PRO A 66 3.25 -20.76 -7.23
CA PRO A 66 2.78 -22.04 -6.71
C PRO A 66 2.90 -22.06 -5.18
N LYS A 67 2.00 -22.78 -4.52
CA LYS A 67 2.06 -22.95 -3.05
C LYS A 67 3.36 -23.69 -2.66
N PRO A 68 4.00 -23.33 -1.53
CA PRO A 68 5.17 -24.04 -1.04
C PRO A 68 4.80 -25.48 -0.63
N LYS A 69 5.78 -26.40 -0.66
CA LYS A 69 5.56 -27.82 -0.35
C LYS A 69 4.96 -28.06 1.05
N ASN A 70 5.27 -27.19 2.02
CA ASN A 70 4.77 -27.27 3.39
C ASN A 70 3.47 -26.46 3.62
N ALA A 71 2.78 -26.04 2.54
CA ALA A 71 1.53 -25.29 2.68
C ALA A 71 0.38 -26.20 3.17
N PRO A 72 -0.51 -25.69 4.03
CA PRO A 72 -1.72 -26.40 4.42
C PRO A 72 -2.63 -26.79 3.24
N ASN A 73 -3.42 -27.85 3.41
CA ASN A 73 -4.31 -28.37 2.35
C ASN A 73 -5.43 -27.41 1.94
N TRP A 74 -5.82 -26.47 2.82
CA TRP A 74 -6.87 -25.48 2.53
C TRP A 74 -6.40 -24.33 1.62
N ILE A 75 -5.10 -24.22 1.33
CA ILE A 75 -4.56 -23.20 0.41
C ILE A 75 -4.65 -23.69 -1.04
N PRO A 76 -5.15 -22.84 -1.97
CA PRO A 76 -5.17 -23.17 -3.39
C PRO A 76 -3.76 -23.38 -3.97
N ASN A 77 -3.67 -24.13 -5.06
CA ASN A 77 -2.38 -24.48 -5.69
C ASN A 77 -1.56 -23.26 -6.15
N MET A 78 -2.23 -22.15 -6.50
CA MET A 78 -1.58 -20.88 -6.82
C MET A 78 -2.01 -19.79 -5.84
N VAL A 79 -1.03 -19.03 -5.34
CA VAL A 79 -1.23 -17.94 -4.39
C VAL A 79 -0.80 -16.63 -5.02
N LYS A 80 -1.55 -15.55 -4.78
CA LYS A 80 -1.17 -14.19 -5.19
C LYS A 80 -0.04 -13.70 -4.31
N LYS A 81 1.08 -13.31 -4.92
CA LYS A 81 2.22 -12.65 -4.29
C LYS A 81 2.26 -11.19 -4.76
N PRO A 82 1.81 -10.24 -3.93
CA PRO A 82 1.91 -8.82 -4.25
C PRO A 82 3.37 -8.35 -4.09
N ASN A 83 3.82 -7.53 -5.03
CA ASN A 83 5.08 -6.81 -4.95
C ASN A 83 4.80 -5.31 -5.13
N VAL A 84 5.64 -4.47 -4.53
CA VAL A 84 5.58 -3.03 -4.72
C VAL A 84 6.98 -2.45 -4.90
N LYS A 85 7.12 -1.54 -5.87
CA LYS A 85 8.32 -0.74 -6.10
C LYS A 85 8.02 0.71 -5.72
N LYS A 86 8.90 1.31 -4.92
CA LYS A 86 8.74 2.71 -4.51
C LYS A 86 9.28 3.60 -5.63
N ILE A 87 8.47 4.54 -6.11
CA ILE A 87 8.86 5.48 -7.16
C ILE A 87 9.35 6.77 -6.51
N ARG A 88 8.47 7.44 -5.75
CA ARG A 88 8.76 8.74 -5.13
C ARG A 88 7.91 9.01 -3.90
N VAL A 89 8.16 10.16 -3.28
CA VAL A 89 7.34 10.69 -2.18
C VAL A 89 7.04 12.15 -2.47
N ASP A 90 5.77 12.47 -2.60
CA ASP A 90 5.28 13.82 -2.83
C ASP A 90 4.90 14.48 -1.50
N LYS A 91 5.10 15.80 -1.45
CA LYS A 91 4.76 16.63 -0.31
C LYS A 91 3.62 17.56 -0.72
N LEU A 92 2.52 17.54 0.03
CA LEU A 92 1.38 18.40 -0.20
C LEU A 92 1.19 19.33 1.00
N LYS A 93 0.91 20.61 0.76
CA LYS A 93 0.52 21.55 1.82
C LYS A 93 -0.93 21.34 2.23
N GLU A 94 -1.79 21.07 1.25
CA GLU A 94 -3.24 20.88 1.41
C GLU A 94 -3.68 19.61 0.66
N VAL A 95 -4.78 19.00 1.11
CA VAL A 95 -5.24 17.67 0.69
C VAL A 95 -6.44 17.77 -0.22
#